data_AF-A0A8H4EKS1-F1
#
_entry.id   AF-A0A8H4EKS1-F1
#
_cell.length_a   1.000
_cell.length_b   1.000
_cell.length_c   1.000
_cell.angle_alpha   90.00
_cell.angle_beta   90.00
_cell.angle_gamma   90.00
#
_symmetry.space_group_name_H-M   'P 1'
#
loop_
_entity.id
_entity.type
_entity.pdbx_description
1 polymer ?
#
loop_
_entity_poly.entity_id
_entity_poly.type
_entity_poly.pdbx_seq_one_letter_code
_entity_poly.pdbx_strand_id
1 'polypeptide(L)'
;MFFNIDDNFLFVLLIASALMMDNYFIIACLFILWHKIDSMRNDITELRNSITEMRRTSKTENKKVVKAISDLGSSINKIHEALQTEESNKLAISTLSNGINEGLNLVSTTNSIRIRQYPDYSNKETLWKDVKSHIDQKKSEGRSNNSMFNEIASKTGICSKTVYNFYHRKTKPRETTVNKIRDWFNKEVGRNSNLNDAPILITLRGI
;
A
#
# COMPACT_ATOMS: atom_id res chain seq x y z
N MET A 1 -107.40 -37.27 -66.90
CA MET A 1 -107.21 -35.83 -67.17
C MET A 1 -105.71 -35.56 -67.04
N PHE A 2 -104.99 -35.60 -68.16
CA PHE A 2 -103.55 -35.33 -68.17
C PHE A 2 -103.36 -33.81 -68.19
N PHE A 3 -102.72 -33.25 -67.17
CA PHE A 3 -102.32 -31.84 -67.18
C PHE A 3 -101.19 -31.67 -68.19
N ASN A 4 -101.47 -30.94 -69.27
CA ASN A 4 -100.46 -30.53 -70.24
C ASN A 4 -99.67 -29.40 -69.57
N ILE A 5 -98.50 -29.73 -69.02
CA ILE A 5 -97.59 -28.74 -68.43
C ILE A 5 -96.83 -28.13 -69.60
N ASP A 6 -97.10 -26.85 -69.90
CA ASP A 6 -96.39 -26.12 -70.95
C ASP A 6 -94.87 -26.16 -70.71
N ASP A 7 -94.09 -26.43 -71.76
CA ASP A 7 -92.62 -26.47 -71.73
C ASP A 7 -92.01 -25.14 -71.20
N ASN A 8 -92.73 -24.03 -71.38
CA ASN A 8 -92.37 -22.73 -70.83
C ASN A 8 -92.42 -22.69 -69.29
N PHE A 9 -93.33 -23.43 -68.66
CA PHE A 9 -93.44 -23.48 -67.20
C PHE A 9 -92.26 -24.26 -66.58
N LEU A 10 -91.87 -25.37 -67.22
CA LEU A 10 -90.69 -26.16 -66.83
C LEU A 10 -89.40 -25.35 -67.00
N PHE A 11 -89.27 -24.57 -68.07
CA PHE A 11 -88.11 -23.70 -68.30
C PHE A 11 -88.02 -22.57 -67.26
N VAL A 12 -89.14 -21.93 -66.91
CA VAL A 12 -89.18 -20.90 -65.85
C VAL A 12 -88.86 -21.50 -64.48
N LEU A 13 -89.35 -22.71 -64.19
CA LEU A 13 -89.04 -23.41 -62.94
C LEU A 13 -87.56 -23.80 -62.87
N LEU A 14 -86.96 -24.22 -63.99
CA LEU A 14 -85.54 -24.55 -64.09
C LEU A 14 -84.66 -23.31 -63.88
N ILE A 15 -84.98 -22.18 -64.52
CA ILE A 15 -84.28 -20.90 -64.32
C ILE A 15 -84.44 -20.40 -62.88
N ALA A 16 -85.65 -20.48 -62.31
CA ALA A 16 -85.88 -20.09 -60.92
C ALA A 16 -85.06 -20.97 -59.95
N SER A 17 -84.98 -22.28 -60.21
CA SER A 17 -84.17 -23.20 -59.40
C SER A 17 -82.65 -22.95 -59.53
N ALA A 18 -82.18 -22.60 -60.73
CA ALA A 18 -80.78 -22.25 -60.98
C ALA A 18 -80.40 -20.93 -60.28
N LEU A 19 -81.24 -19.90 -60.38
CA LEU A 19 -81.05 -18.62 -59.69
C LEU A 19 -81.10 -18.77 -58.15
N MET A 20 -81.93 -19.68 -57.64
CA MET A 20 -81.96 -20.02 -56.21
C MET A 20 -80.68 -20.74 -55.76
N MET A 21 -80.11 -21.61 -56.60
CA MET A 21 -78.85 -22.29 -56.33
C MET A 21 -77.65 -21.33 -56.31
N ASP A 22 -77.61 -20.36 -57.23
CA ASP A 22 -76.56 -19.33 -57.25
C ASP A 22 -76.61 -18.44 -55.99
N ASN A 23 -77.80 -18.05 -55.56
CA ASN A 23 -77.99 -17.28 -54.32
C ASN A 23 -77.59 -18.09 -53.08
N TYR A 24 -77.89 -19.40 -53.04
CA TYR A 24 -77.46 -20.27 -51.95
C TYR A 24 -75.94 -20.39 -51.88
N PHE A 25 -75.27 -20.56 -53.03
CA PHE A 25 -73.81 -20.61 -53.11
C PHE A 25 -73.16 -19.31 -52.61
N ILE A 26 -73.71 -18.15 -52.97
CA ILE A 26 -73.25 -16.85 -52.48
C ILE A 26 -73.41 -16.74 -50.97
N ILE A 27 -74.57 -17.13 -50.41
CA ILE A 27 -74.81 -17.11 -48.96
C ILE A 27 -73.84 -18.04 -48.21
N ALA A 28 -73.59 -19.24 -48.74
CA ALA A 28 -72.63 -20.19 -48.15
C ALA A 28 -71.20 -19.63 -48.16
N CYS A 29 -70.77 -19.01 -49.27
CA CYS A 29 -69.47 -18.35 -49.35
C CYS A 29 -69.35 -17.20 -48.34
N LEU A 30 -70.39 -16.36 -48.20
CA LEU A 30 -70.41 -15.27 -47.22
C LEU A 30 -70.37 -15.78 -45.78
N PHE A 31 -71.05 -16.88 -45.49
CA PHE A 31 -71.03 -17.51 -44.16
C PHE A 31 -69.65 -18.07 -43.80
N ILE A 32 -69.00 -18.77 -44.73
CA ILE A 32 -67.62 -19.27 -44.53
C ILE A 32 -66.66 -18.10 -44.35
N LEU A 33 -66.78 -17.05 -45.17
CA LEU A 33 -65.96 -15.86 -45.07
C LEU A 33 -66.15 -15.16 -43.71
N TRP A 34 -67.39 -15.05 -43.25
CA TRP A 34 -67.73 -14.48 -41.94
C TRP A 34 -67.06 -15.27 -40.80
N HIS A 35 -67.20 -16.59 -40.78
CA HIS A 35 -66.56 -17.42 -39.77
C HIS A 35 -65.04 -17.30 -39.77
N LYS A 36 -64.43 -17.20 -40.96
CA LYS A 36 -62.98 -17.00 -41.08
C LYS A 36 -62.54 -15.62 -40.54
N ILE A 37 -63.31 -14.57 -40.82
CA ILE A 37 -63.07 -13.22 -40.28
C ILE A 37 -63.19 -13.22 -38.75
N ASP A 38 -64.19 -13.90 -38.19
CA ASP A 38 -64.39 -13.99 -36.75
C ASP A 38 -63.25 -14.73 -36.05
N SER A 39 -62.82 -15.87 -36.62
CA SER A 39 -61.64 -16.61 -36.14
C SER A 39 -60.39 -15.72 -36.14
N MET A 40 -60.12 -15.04 -37.26
CA MET A 40 -58.95 -14.15 -37.36
C MET A 40 -59.02 -12.99 -36.36
N ARG A 41 -60.22 -12.47 -36.06
CA ARG A 41 -60.41 -11.43 -35.05
C ARG A 41 -60.06 -11.93 -33.65
N ASN A 42 -60.40 -13.18 -33.33
CA ASN A 42 -60.05 -13.79 -32.06
C ASN A 42 -58.53 -13.97 -31.93
N ASP A 43 -57.88 -14.48 -32.97
CA ASP A 43 -56.41 -14.66 -33.02
C ASP A 43 -55.68 -13.31 -32.85
N ILE A 44 -56.15 -12.26 -33.53
CA ILE A 44 -55.61 -10.90 -33.39
C ILE A 44 -55.77 -10.39 -31.94
N THR A 45 -56.90 -10.72 -31.30
CA THR A 45 -57.17 -10.30 -29.92
C THR A 45 -56.22 -10.99 -28.93
N GLU A 46 -56.01 -12.29 -29.09
CA GLU A 46 -55.07 -13.07 -28.28
C GLU A 46 -53.63 -12.59 -28.45
N LEU A 47 -53.21 -12.36 -29.69
CA LEU A 47 -51.88 -11.82 -30.01
C LEU A 47 -51.67 -10.44 -29.39
N ARG A 48 -52.69 -9.57 -29.42
CA ARG A 48 -52.65 -8.26 -28.77
C ARG A 48 -52.49 -8.36 -27.25
N ASN A 49 -53.20 -9.29 -26.62
CA ASN A 49 -53.07 -9.53 -25.18
C ASN A 49 -51.66 -10.00 -24.82
N SER A 50 -51.13 -10.97 -25.58
CA SER A 50 -49.77 -11.49 -25.42
C SER A 50 -48.71 -10.40 -25.58
N ILE A 51 -48.82 -9.54 -26.60
CA ILE A 51 -47.93 -8.37 -26.78
C ILE A 51 -48.02 -7.42 -25.59
N THR A 52 -49.21 -7.19 -25.06
CA THR A 52 -49.40 -6.29 -23.92
C THR A 52 -48.75 -6.86 -22.67
N GLU A 53 -48.85 -8.17 -22.44
CA GLU A 53 -48.19 -8.85 -21.34
C GLU A 53 -46.66 -8.81 -21.48
N MET A 54 -46.12 -9.18 -22.65
CA MET A 54 -44.69 -9.08 -22.95
C MET A 54 -44.15 -7.66 -22.71
N ARG A 55 -44.93 -6.64 -23.07
CA ARG A 55 -44.54 -5.24 -22.83
C ARG A 55 -44.49 -4.91 -21.33
N ARG A 56 -45.40 -5.47 -20.51
CA ARG A 56 -45.41 -5.26 -19.06
C ARG A 56 -44.25 -5.99 -18.37
N THR A 57 -43.96 -7.22 -18.77
CA THR A 57 -42.84 -8.00 -18.21
C THR A 57 -41.52 -7.32 -18.56
N SER A 58 -41.31 -6.98 -19.84
CA SER A 58 -40.12 -6.25 -20.30
C SER A 58 -39.91 -4.92 -19.56
N LYS A 59 -40.99 -4.14 -19.33
CA LYS A 59 -40.89 -2.89 -18.56
C LYS A 59 -40.48 -3.13 -17.11
N THR A 60 -41.00 -4.19 -16.48
CA THR A 60 -40.67 -4.56 -15.11
C THR A 60 -39.22 -5.01 -14.99
N GLU A 61 -38.76 -5.85 -15.91
CA GLU A 61 -37.37 -6.32 -15.97
C GLU A 61 -36.40 -5.17 -16.23
N ASN A 62 -36.72 -4.27 -17.16
CA ASN A 62 -35.90 -3.09 -17.42
C ASN A 62 -35.77 -2.20 -16.17
N LYS A 63 -36.87 -2.00 -15.42
CA LYS A 63 -36.81 -1.29 -14.13
C LYS A 63 -35.87 -1.96 -13.12
N LYS A 64 -35.86 -3.30 -13.05
CA LYS A 64 -34.93 -4.06 -12.18
C LYS A 64 -33.48 -3.87 -12.63
N VAL A 65 -33.21 -3.95 -13.93
CA VAL A 65 -31.88 -3.75 -14.51
C VAL A 65 -31.36 -2.33 -14.23
N VAL A 66 -32.17 -1.31 -14.50
CA VAL A 66 -31.81 0.09 -14.22
C VAL A 66 -31.47 0.30 -12.74
N LYS A 67 -32.26 -0.30 -11.84
CA LYS A 67 -31.97 -0.25 -10.40
C LYS A 67 -30.62 -0.91 -10.08
N ALA A 68 -30.37 -2.12 -10.59
CA ALA A 68 -29.12 -2.83 -10.37
C ALA A 68 -27.90 -2.06 -10.90
N ILE A 69 -28.02 -1.40 -12.06
CA ILE A 69 -26.97 -0.52 -12.61
C ILE A 69 -26.70 0.66 -11.66
N SER A 70 -27.75 1.28 -11.13
CA SER A 70 -27.62 2.37 -10.15
C SER A 70 -26.92 1.91 -8.86
N ASP A 71 -27.30 0.76 -8.32
CA ASP A 71 -26.70 0.18 -7.10
C ASP A 71 -25.22 -0.17 -7.32
N LEU A 72 -24.88 -0.69 -8.51
CA LEU A 72 -23.50 -0.95 -8.91
C LEU A 72 -22.70 0.36 -9.03
N GLY A 73 -23.25 1.40 -9.64
CA GLY A 73 -22.61 2.72 -9.74
C GLY A 73 -22.30 3.32 -8.36
N SER A 74 -23.22 3.21 -7.40
CA SER A 74 -22.98 3.64 -6.02
C SER A 74 -21.82 2.85 -5.38
N SER A 75 -21.76 1.54 -5.62
CA SER A 75 -20.70 0.68 -5.09
C SER A 75 -19.33 1.01 -5.69
N ILE A 76 -19.27 1.28 -7.00
CA ILE A 76 -18.05 1.72 -7.69
C ILE A 76 -17.54 3.03 -7.10
N ASN A 77 -18.42 4.00 -6.85
CA ASN A 77 -18.02 5.28 -6.26
C ASN A 77 -17.42 5.10 -4.86
N LYS A 78 -18.01 4.25 -4.01
CA LYS A 78 -17.46 3.95 -2.68
C LYS A 78 -16.08 3.31 -2.75
N ILE A 79 -15.88 2.38 -3.70
CA ILE A 79 -14.56 1.76 -3.92
C ILE A 79 -13.54 2.81 -4.37
N HIS A 80 -13.95 3.72 -5.26
CA HIS A 80 -13.08 4.79 -5.74
C HIS A 80 -12.65 5.73 -4.61
N GLU A 81 -13.57 6.15 -3.74
CA GLU A 81 -13.27 6.96 -2.55
C GLU A 81 -12.31 6.25 -1.59
N ALA A 82 -12.51 4.94 -1.37
CA ALA A 82 -11.62 4.13 -0.53
C ALA A 82 -10.20 4.04 -1.11
N LEU A 83 -10.06 3.85 -2.42
CA LEU A 83 -8.76 3.78 -3.09
C LEU A 83 -8.00 5.11 -3.03
N GLN A 84 -8.68 6.25 -3.22
CA GLN A 84 -8.04 7.56 -3.06
C GLN A 84 -7.53 7.78 -1.63
N THR A 85 -8.29 7.28 -0.64
CA THR A 85 -7.89 7.35 0.77
C THR A 85 -6.66 6.46 1.05
N GLU A 86 -6.62 5.26 0.47
CA GLU A 86 -5.49 4.34 0.60
C GLU A 86 -4.20 4.92 -0.02
N GLU A 87 -4.31 5.54 -1.20
CA GLU A 87 -3.17 6.17 -1.86
C GLU A 87 -2.63 7.35 -1.06
N SER A 88 -3.52 8.17 -0.49
CA SER A 88 -3.17 9.25 0.43
C SER A 88 -2.45 8.72 1.69
N ASN A 89 -2.95 7.63 2.26
CA ASN A 89 -2.33 6.99 3.42
C ASN A 89 -0.94 6.43 3.10
N LYS A 90 -0.79 5.79 1.93
CA LYS A 90 0.51 5.27 1.47
C LYS A 90 1.54 6.38 1.31
N LEU A 91 1.13 7.51 0.74
CA LEU A 91 1.99 8.70 0.64
C LEU A 91 2.40 9.19 2.03
N ALA A 92 1.45 9.33 2.96
CA ALA A 92 1.74 9.76 4.33
C ALA A 92 2.73 8.83 5.04
N ILE A 93 2.58 7.51 4.90
CA ILE A 93 3.50 6.51 5.46
C ILE A 93 4.89 6.65 4.85
N SER A 94 5.00 6.86 3.53
CA SER A 94 6.29 7.04 2.86
C SER A 94 7.03 8.28 3.36
N THR A 95 6.32 9.41 3.53
CA THR A 95 6.86 10.65 4.08
C THR A 95 7.34 10.46 5.52
N LEU A 96 6.54 9.79 6.35
CA LEU A 96 6.92 9.49 7.73
C LEU A 96 8.16 8.60 7.80
N SER A 97 8.24 7.57 6.96
CA SER A 97 9.39 6.67 6.89
C SER A 97 10.67 7.42 6.50
N ASN A 98 10.59 8.35 5.55
CA ASN A 98 11.74 9.17 5.15
C ASN A 98 12.20 10.06 6.31
N GLY A 99 11.27 10.73 7.00
CA GLY A 99 11.60 11.56 8.17
C GLY A 99 12.26 10.77 9.31
N ILE A 100 11.80 9.53 9.58
CA ILE A 100 12.42 8.65 10.58
C ILE A 100 13.85 8.27 10.18
N ASN A 101 14.07 7.92 8.90
CA ASN A 101 15.40 7.57 8.39
C ASN A 101 16.38 8.75 8.48
N GLU A 102 15.93 9.97 8.15
CA GLU A 102 16.72 11.18 8.31
C GLU A 102 17.07 11.44 9.78
N GLY A 103 16.10 11.29 10.70
CA GLY A 103 16.34 11.42 12.14
C GLY A 103 17.34 10.38 12.68
N LEU A 104 17.23 9.12 12.26
CA LEU A 104 18.18 8.06 12.63
C LEU A 104 19.59 8.30 12.10
N ASN A 105 19.72 8.83 10.87
CA ASN A 105 21.01 9.21 10.30
C ASN A 105 21.65 10.36 11.09
N LEU A 106 20.85 11.33 11.53
CA LEU A 106 21.32 12.43 12.37
C LEU A 106 21.82 11.90 13.72
N VAL A 107 21.05 11.06 14.41
CA VAL A 107 21.43 10.44 15.69
C VAL A 107 22.69 9.58 15.55
N SER A 108 22.80 8.80 14.47
CA SER A 108 23.99 7.99 14.19
C SER A 108 25.22 8.84 13.95
N THR A 109 25.07 9.98 13.26
CA THR A 109 26.15 10.94 13.04
C THR A 109 26.58 11.59 14.37
N THR A 110 25.62 12.03 15.19
CA THR A 110 25.89 12.59 16.52
C THR A 110 26.58 11.57 17.45
N ASN A 111 26.13 10.32 17.45
CA ASN A 111 26.77 9.25 18.20
C ASN A 111 28.16 8.91 17.69
N SER A 112 28.38 8.90 16.37
CA SER A 112 29.71 8.67 15.78
C SER A 112 30.70 9.78 16.14
N ILE A 113 30.23 11.03 16.20
CA ILE A 113 31.02 12.18 16.67
C ILE A 113 31.34 12.03 18.17
N ARG A 114 30.38 11.58 18.98
CA ARG A 114 30.59 11.35 20.41
C ARG A 114 31.51 10.15 20.69
N ILE A 115 31.45 9.09 19.89
CA ILE A 115 32.33 7.92 20.00
C ILE A 115 33.78 8.26 19.62
N ARG A 116 34.02 9.23 18.72
CA ARG A 116 35.39 9.75 18.47
C ARG A 116 36.06 10.39 19.70
N GLN A 117 35.33 10.65 20.79
CA GLN A 117 35.91 11.12 22.05
C GLN A 117 36.45 9.99 22.95
N TYR A 118 36.22 8.71 22.60
CA TYR A 118 36.87 7.56 23.23
C TYR A 118 37.58 6.73 22.15
N PRO A 119 38.92 6.81 22.05
CA PRO A 119 39.64 6.03 21.06
C PRO A 119 39.44 4.54 21.31
N ASP A 120 39.00 3.80 20.28
CA ASP A 120 38.95 2.34 20.33
C ASP A 120 40.39 1.79 20.29
N TYR A 121 40.87 1.38 21.46
CA TYR A 121 42.20 0.78 21.67
C TYR A 121 42.24 -0.72 21.38
N SER A 122 41.40 -1.22 20.47
CA SER A 122 41.49 -2.57 19.91
C SER A 122 42.85 -2.81 19.23
N ASN A 123 43.50 -1.76 18.71
CA ASN A 123 44.84 -1.80 18.14
C ASN A 123 45.93 -1.46 19.17
N LYS A 124 46.77 -2.46 19.50
CA LYS A 124 47.93 -2.32 20.42
C LYS A 124 48.94 -1.27 19.98
N GLU A 125 49.09 -1.05 18.67
CA GLU A 125 50.01 -0.05 18.12
C GLU A 125 49.51 1.37 18.37
N THR A 126 48.20 1.61 18.26
CA THR A 126 47.57 2.90 18.56
C THR A 126 47.70 3.22 20.05
N LEU A 127 47.39 2.26 20.93
CA LEU A 127 47.57 2.44 22.38
C LEU A 127 49.02 2.78 22.74
N TRP A 128 49.99 2.11 22.12
CA TRP A 128 51.41 2.39 22.36
C TRP A 128 51.80 3.81 21.93
N LYS A 129 51.36 4.26 20.74
CA LYS A 129 51.65 5.62 20.24
C LYS A 129 51.07 6.69 21.18
N ASP A 130 49.84 6.50 21.64
CA ASP A 130 49.15 7.46 22.50
C ASP A 130 49.78 7.52 23.89
N VAL A 131 50.07 6.37 24.50
CA VAL A 131 50.77 6.29 25.79
C VAL A 131 52.17 6.90 25.70
N LYS A 132 52.90 6.62 24.62
CA LYS A 132 54.24 7.19 24.40
C LYS A 132 54.17 8.71 24.26
N SER A 133 53.27 9.23 23.43
CA SER A 133 53.05 10.67 23.24
C SER A 133 52.73 11.36 24.56
N HIS A 134 51.86 10.77 25.38
CA HIS A 134 51.51 11.30 26.69
C HIS A 134 52.71 11.36 27.65
N ILE A 135 53.54 10.31 27.68
CA ILE A 135 54.76 10.28 28.50
C ILE A 135 55.79 11.31 28.01
N ASP A 136 55.94 11.45 26.68
CA ASP A 136 56.83 12.43 26.07
C ASP A 136 56.38 13.87 26.35
N GLN A 137 55.07 14.13 26.35
CA GLN A 137 54.50 15.42 26.75
C GLN A 137 54.80 15.72 28.22
N LYS A 138 54.55 14.78 29.14
CA LYS A 138 54.85 14.97 30.57
C LYS A 138 56.35 15.14 30.84
N LYS A 139 57.21 14.53 30.04
CA LYS A 139 58.65 14.78 30.07
C LYS A 139 58.99 16.23 29.70
N SER A 140 58.32 16.79 28.69
CA SER A 140 58.49 18.22 28.33
C SER A 140 58.01 19.20 29.40
N GLU A 141 57.09 18.77 30.27
CA GLU A 141 56.63 19.50 31.47
C GLU A 141 57.59 19.37 32.68
N GLY A 142 58.77 18.76 32.53
CA GLY A 142 59.80 18.66 33.57
C GLY A 142 59.76 17.40 34.45
N ARG A 143 58.91 16.41 34.15
CA ARG A 143 58.92 15.11 34.84
C ARG A 143 59.99 14.17 34.28
N SER A 144 60.61 13.36 35.14
CA SER A 144 61.53 12.31 34.71
C SER A 144 60.79 11.03 34.30
N ASN A 145 61.28 10.35 33.25
CA ASN A 145 60.71 9.09 32.77
C ASN A 145 60.61 8.03 33.89
N ASN A 146 61.63 7.93 34.75
CA ASN A 146 61.61 6.97 35.86
C ASN A 146 60.50 7.25 36.88
N SER A 147 60.22 8.53 37.17
CA SER A 147 59.11 8.91 38.04
C SER A 147 57.77 8.48 37.43
N MET A 148 57.60 8.70 36.13
CA MET A 148 56.37 8.34 35.42
C MET A 148 56.19 6.82 35.29
N PHE A 149 57.25 6.08 35.02
CA PHE A 149 57.18 4.61 34.96
C PHE A 149 56.84 4.00 36.33
N ASN A 150 57.37 4.56 37.42
CA ASN A 150 57.04 4.14 38.77
C ASN A 150 55.59 4.46 39.14
N GLU A 151 55.07 5.62 38.72
CA GLU A 151 53.67 6.00 38.93
C GLU A 151 52.71 5.05 38.19
N ILE A 152 52.97 4.81 36.91
CA ILE A 152 52.18 3.86 36.10
C ILE A 152 52.24 2.49 36.77
N ALA A 153 53.43 2.02 37.14
CA ALA A 153 53.63 0.73 37.80
C ALA A 153 52.81 0.59 39.08
N SER A 154 52.80 1.63 39.93
CA SER A 154 52.00 1.67 41.16
C SER A 154 50.49 1.60 40.87
N LYS A 155 50.01 2.39 39.89
CA LYS A 155 48.58 2.47 39.54
C LYS A 155 48.04 1.23 38.81
N THR A 156 48.90 0.47 38.15
CA THR A 156 48.51 -0.68 37.30
C THR A 156 48.89 -2.04 37.90
N GLY A 157 49.77 -2.06 38.91
CA GLY A 157 50.30 -3.30 39.50
C GLY A 157 51.15 -4.10 38.52
N ILE A 158 51.83 -3.45 37.56
CA ILE A 158 52.91 -4.05 36.75
C ILE A 158 54.25 -3.47 37.19
N CYS A 159 55.34 -4.22 37.04
CA CYS A 159 56.64 -3.72 37.47
C CYS A 159 57.13 -2.56 36.57
N SER A 160 57.83 -1.58 37.15
CA SER A 160 58.36 -0.41 36.43
C SER A 160 59.22 -0.79 35.22
N LYS A 161 59.97 -1.89 35.31
CA LYS A 161 60.74 -2.46 34.18
C LYS A 161 59.86 -2.92 33.01
N THR A 162 58.64 -3.38 33.29
CA THR A 162 57.66 -3.76 32.25
C THR A 162 57.09 -2.52 31.57
N VAL A 163 56.82 -1.44 32.32
CA VAL A 163 56.39 -0.15 31.75
C VAL A 163 57.50 0.45 30.89
N TYR A 164 58.74 0.44 31.39
CA TYR A 164 59.93 0.86 30.65
C TYR A 164 60.06 0.12 29.32
N ASN A 165 59.93 -1.21 29.34
CA ASN A 165 60.01 -2.04 28.14
C ASN A 165 58.85 -1.74 27.17
N PHE A 166 57.63 -1.53 27.68
CA PHE A 166 56.48 -1.15 26.86
C PHE A 166 56.71 0.20 26.17
N TYR A 167 57.24 1.19 26.87
CA TYR A 167 57.54 2.51 26.32
C TYR A 167 58.66 2.48 25.27
N HIS A 168 59.78 1.81 25.55
CA HIS A 168 60.96 1.83 24.69
C HIS A 168 60.95 0.83 23.52
N ARG A 169 60.19 -0.26 23.61
CA ARG A 169 60.26 -1.34 22.62
C ARG A 169 58.91 -1.58 21.97
N LYS A 170 58.89 -1.68 20.63
CA LYS A 170 57.76 -2.23 19.85
C LYS A 170 57.67 -3.76 19.97
N THR A 171 58.09 -4.33 21.10
CA THR A 171 58.01 -5.78 21.36
C THR A 171 56.59 -6.15 21.73
N LYS A 172 56.09 -7.28 21.20
CA LYS A 172 54.74 -7.83 21.46
C LYS A 172 54.50 -7.96 22.99
N PRO A 173 53.82 -7.00 23.65
CA PRO A 173 53.59 -7.07 25.08
C PRO A 173 52.54 -8.15 25.34
N ARG A 174 52.60 -8.81 26.50
CA ARG A 174 51.54 -9.74 26.91
C ARG A 174 50.20 -8.98 27.00
N GLU A 175 49.11 -9.62 26.60
CA GLU A 175 47.77 -9.02 26.58
C GLU A 175 47.39 -8.41 27.93
N THR A 176 47.74 -9.09 29.01
CA THR A 176 47.53 -8.62 30.39
C THR A 176 48.19 -7.27 30.68
N THR A 177 49.38 -7.02 30.11
CA THR A 177 50.10 -5.75 30.26
C THR A 177 49.42 -4.65 29.45
N VAL A 178 48.99 -4.97 28.22
CA VAL A 178 48.26 -4.05 27.34
C VAL A 178 46.96 -3.62 28.00
N ASN A 179 46.18 -4.55 28.54
CA ASN A 179 44.90 -4.26 29.19
C ASN A 179 45.08 -3.36 30.41
N LYS A 180 46.05 -3.67 31.28
CA LYS A 180 46.33 -2.85 32.47
C LYS A 180 46.78 -1.42 32.12
N ILE A 181 47.62 -1.28 31.08
CA ILE A 181 48.05 0.04 30.61
C ILE A 181 46.89 0.79 29.95
N ARG A 182 46.04 0.10 29.16
CA ARG A 182 44.82 0.66 28.56
C ARG A 182 43.87 1.21 29.62
N ASP A 183 43.59 0.42 30.65
CA ASP A 183 42.68 0.81 31.73
C ASP A 183 43.20 2.02 32.49
N TRP A 184 44.51 2.09 32.73
CA TRP A 184 45.12 3.28 33.32
C TRP A 184 45.04 4.48 32.38
N PHE A 185 45.40 4.33 31.12
CA PHE A 185 45.42 5.42 30.15
C PHE A 185 44.03 6.03 29.94
N ASN A 186 43.01 5.19 29.81
CA ASN A 186 41.61 5.64 29.71
C ASN A 186 41.16 6.43 30.94
N LYS A 187 41.61 6.02 32.15
CA LYS A 187 41.32 6.75 33.39
C LYS A 187 42.08 8.06 33.50
N GLU A 188 43.31 8.13 32.98
CA GLU A 188 44.15 9.32 33.02
C GLU A 188 43.68 10.37 32.00
N VAL A 189 43.34 9.95 30.78
CA VAL A 189 42.77 10.82 29.73
C VAL A 189 41.34 11.26 30.09
N GLY A 190 40.50 10.34 30.58
CA GLY A 190 39.13 10.66 31.01
C GLY A 190 39.03 11.56 32.24
N ARG A 191 40.10 11.67 33.05
CA ARG A 191 40.19 12.67 34.13
C ARG A 191 40.53 14.06 33.62
N ASN A 192 41.29 14.16 32.53
CA ASN A 192 41.66 15.46 31.94
C ASN A 192 40.51 16.09 31.13
N SER A 193 39.58 15.30 30.60
CA SER A 193 38.38 15.82 29.93
C SER A 193 37.38 16.45 30.91
N ASN A 194 37.24 15.89 32.12
CA ASN A 194 36.32 16.41 33.15
C ASN A 194 36.74 17.76 33.76
N LEU A 195 37.95 18.26 33.48
CA LEU A 195 38.39 19.61 33.88
C LEU A 195 38.07 20.68 32.82
N ASN A 196 37.74 20.28 31.59
CA ASN A 196 37.39 21.18 30.49
C ASN A 196 35.87 21.31 30.29
N ASP A 197 35.06 20.50 30.98
CA ASP A 197 33.59 20.59 30.98
C ASP A 197 33.06 21.59 32.02
N ALA A 198 33.76 22.71 32.23
CA ALA A 198 33.15 23.87 32.85
C ALA A 198 32.22 24.51 31.80
N PRO A 199 30.89 24.56 32.00
CA PRO A 199 29.99 25.12 31.01
C PRO A 199 30.26 26.62 30.89
N ILE A 200 30.72 27.05 29.71
CA ILE A 200 30.77 28.45 29.32
C ILE A 200 29.33 28.95 29.27
N LEU A 201 28.91 29.65 30.33
CA LEU A 201 27.66 30.40 30.43
C LEU A 201 27.78 31.61 29.49
N ILE A 202 27.33 31.47 28.24
CA ILE A 202 27.09 32.62 27.37
C ILE A 202 25.80 33.28 27.84
N THR A 203 25.93 34.31 28.67
CA THR A 203 24.87 35.27 28.96
C THR A 203 24.55 36.06 27.69
N LEU A 204 23.40 35.81 27.06
CA LEU A 204 22.83 36.75 26.10
C LEU A 204 22.22 37.94 26.87
N ARG A 205 22.89 39.09 26.77
CA ARG A 205 22.43 40.40 27.27
C ARG A 205 22.58 41.45 26.16
N GLY A 206 21.50 42.19 25.91
CA GLY A 206 21.42 43.37 25.02
C GLY A 206 20.73 43.04 23.70
N ILE A 207 19.44 43.37 23.51
CA ILE A 207 18.92 44.70 23.11
C ILE A 207 19.54 45.15 21.79
#